data_AF-A0A7C9AXJ2-F1
#
_entry.id   AF-A0A7C9AXJ2-F1
#
_cell.length_a   1.000
_cell.length_b   1.000
_cell.length_c   1.000
_cell.angle_alpha   90.00
_cell.angle_beta   90.00
_cell.angle_gamma   90.00
#
_symmetry.space_group_name_H-M   'P 1'
#
loop_
_entity.id
_entity.type
_entity.pdbx_description
1 polymer ?
#
loop_
_entity_poly.entity_id
_entity_poly.type
_entity_poly.pdbx_seq_one_letter_code
_entity_poly.pdbx_strand_id
1 'polypeptide(L)'
;MLKLKTKIRKFQEFALLNLQQRICLSTSSDAEFVDLEKRMSVIVAQTAAEEQECEREQNLHNQLHQELDDSKRRKELIEGIMKDIEDLQDLTRQTSELEEKCASFSEELQRRCICPSCHVDNSNSLAELLQQMEQQ
;
A
#
# COMPACT_ATOMS: atom_id res chain seq x y z
N MET A 1 17.10 -8.02 18.90
CA MET A 1 18.50 -7.54 18.82
C MET A 1 18.98 -6.72 20.03
N LEU A 2 18.19 -5.77 20.58
CA LEU A 2 18.62 -4.97 21.75
C LEU A 2 19.20 -5.79 22.92
N LYS A 3 18.57 -6.92 23.25
CA LYS A 3 19.01 -7.81 24.35
C LYS A 3 20.40 -8.43 24.12
N LEU A 4 20.80 -8.62 22.86
CA LEU A 4 22.13 -9.12 22.51
C LEU A 4 23.17 -7.98 22.58
N LYS A 5 22.84 -6.78 22.07
CA LYS A 5 23.68 -5.57 22.16
C LYS A 5 24.03 -5.23 23.61
N THR A 6 23.05 -5.27 24.51
CA THR A 6 23.29 -5.07 25.95
C THR A 6 24.21 -6.14 26.55
N LYS A 7 24.12 -7.38 26.10
CA LYS A 7 24.99 -8.47 26.59
C LYS A 7 26.42 -8.35 26.08
N ILE A 8 26.62 -7.95 24.82
CA ILE A 8 27.94 -7.72 24.23
C ILE A 8 28.63 -6.57 24.96
N ARG A 9 27.95 -5.45 25.19
CA ARG A 9 28.52 -4.29 25.89
C ARG A 9 28.92 -4.62 27.33
N LYS A 10 28.07 -5.35 28.07
CA LYS A 10 28.39 -5.83 29.42
C LYS A 10 29.60 -6.77 29.44
N PHE A 11 29.74 -7.62 28.42
CA PHE A 11 30.89 -8.51 28.29
C PHE A 11 32.17 -7.73 28.00
N GLN A 12 32.12 -6.72 27.12
CA GLN A 12 33.26 -5.84 26.82
C GLN A 12 33.70 -5.05 28.06
N GLU A 13 32.76 -4.46 28.80
CA GLU A 13 33.03 -3.76 30.07
C GLU A 13 33.69 -4.69 31.11
N PHE A 14 33.16 -5.91 31.26
CA PHE A 14 33.71 -6.93 32.15
C PHE A 14 35.12 -7.39 31.74
N ALA A 15 35.38 -7.55 30.43
CA ALA A 15 36.68 -7.91 29.91
C ALA A 15 37.72 -6.80 30.16
N LEU A 16 37.33 -5.54 30.01
CA LEU A 16 38.19 -4.38 30.28
C LEU A 16 38.62 -4.32 31.76
N LEU A 17 37.65 -4.49 32.66
CA LEU A 17 37.90 -4.48 34.11
C LEU A 17 38.82 -5.63 34.55
N ASN A 18 38.60 -6.84 34.03
CA ASN A 18 39.45 -7.99 34.35
C ASN A 18 40.87 -7.82 33.83
N LEU A 19 41.05 -7.17 32.67
CA LEU A 19 42.37 -6.91 32.15
C LEU A 19 43.11 -5.90 33.03
N GLN A 20 42.48 -4.78 33.39
CA GLN A 20 43.02 -3.80 34.37
C GLN A 20 43.47 -4.46 35.67
N GLN A 21 42.69 -5.42 36.18
CA GLN A 21 43.03 -6.14 37.39
C GLN A 21 44.24 -7.09 37.21
N ARG A 22 44.38 -7.76 36.06
CA ARG A 22 45.54 -8.61 35.75
C ARG A 22 46.83 -7.83 35.53
N ILE A 23 46.73 -6.61 35.02
CA ILE A 23 47.88 -5.72 34.77
C ILE A 23 48.54 -5.30 36.10
N CYS A 24 47.76 -5.09 37.16
CA CYS A 24 48.30 -4.81 38.50
C CYS A 24 49.08 -5.97 39.13
N LEU A 25 49.02 -7.18 38.57
CA LEU A 25 49.54 -8.42 39.18
C LEU A 25 50.75 -9.03 38.44
N SER A 26 51.17 -8.48 37.29
CA SER A 26 52.11 -9.15 36.38
C SER A 26 53.35 -8.31 36.09
N THR A 27 54.55 -8.82 36.40
CA THR A 27 55.86 -8.22 36.03
C THR A 27 56.24 -8.53 34.57
N SER A 28 55.35 -8.24 33.63
CA SER A 28 55.60 -8.37 32.19
C SER A 28 56.21 -7.08 31.63
N SER A 29 56.98 -7.19 30.55
CA SER A 29 57.65 -6.08 29.86
C SER A 29 56.64 -5.04 29.35
N ASP A 30 56.83 -3.77 29.69
CA ASP A 30 55.98 -2.63 29.31
C ASP A 30 55.65 -2.59 27.79
N ALA A 31 56.51 -3.15 26.94
CA ALA A 31 56.31 -3.18 25.49
C ALA A 31 55.17 -4.11 25.02
N GLU A 32 54.96 -5.25 25.67
CA GLU A 32 53.86 -6.17 25.34
C GLU A 32 52.50 -5.59 25.76
N PHE A 33 52.52 -4.81 26.84
CA PHE A 33 51.34 -4.16 27.38
C PHE A 33 50.80 -3.05 26.47
N VAL A 34 51.70 -2.20 25.97
CA VAL A 34 51.36 -1.12 25.03
C VAL A 34 50.79 -1.66 23.71
N ASP A 35 51.30 -2.80 23.21
CA ASP A 35 50.75 -3.44 22.00
C ASP A 35 49.31 -3.95 22.24
N LEU A 36 49.06 -4.58 23.39
CA LEU A 36 47.73 -5.07 23.73
C LEU A 36 46.71 -3.93 23.88
N GLU A 37 47.09 -2.85 24.57
CA GLU A 37 46.24 -1.66 24.72
C GLU A 37 45.90 -1.02 23.37
N LYS A 38 46.87 -0.93 22.47
CA LYS A 38 46.66 -0.45 21.10
C LYS A 38 45.68 -1.36 20.35
N ARG A 39 45.84 -2.68 20.44
CA ARG A 39 44.93 -3.66 19.80
C ARG A 39 43.52 -3.58 20.37
N MET A 40 43.36 -3.40 21.68
CA MET A 40 42.04 -3.19 22.29
C MET A 40 41.38 -1.91 21.81
N SER A 41 42.14 -0.81 21.73
CA SER A 41 41.64 0.46 21.22
C SER A 41 41.12 0.33 19.79
N VAL A 42 41.83 -0.43 18.94
CA VAL A 42 41.40 -0.76 17.57
C VAL A 42 40.09 -1.56 17.57
N ILE A 43 39.99 -2.62 18.39
CA ILE A 43 38.79 -3.46 18.46
C ILE A 43 37.57 -2.66 18.95
N VAL A 44 37.76 -1.79 19.94
CA VAL A 44 36.69 -0.92 20.46
C VAL A 44 36.21 0.05 19.38
N ALA A 45 37.13 0.68 18.65
CA ALA A 45 36.78 1.59 17.55
C ALA A 45 36.03 0.86 16.42
N GLN A 46 36.50 -0.33 16.03
CA GLN A 46 35.84 -1.16 15.02
C GLN A 46 34.44 -1.60 15.47
N THR A 47 34.31 -2.06 16.71
CA THR A 47 33.00 -2.48 17.25
C THR A 47 32.02 -1.30 17.28
N ALA A 48 32.47 -0.11 17.67
CA ALA A 48 31.63 1.08 17.66
C ALA A 48 31.15 1.44 16.25
N ALA A 49 32.03 1.35 15.24
CA ALA A 49 31.67 1.60 13.85
C ALA A 49 30.67 0.56 13.31
N GLU A 50 30.88 -0.72 13.60
CA GLU A 50 29.96 -1.80 13.22
C GLU A 50 28.60 -1.68 13.92
N GLU A 51 28.57 -1.29 15.20
CA GLU A 51 27.32 -1.03 15.93
C GLU A 51 26.52 0.10 15.29
N GLN A 52 27.19 1.13 14.77
CA GLN A 52 26.54 2.25 14.08
C GLN A 52 26.01 1.84 12.70
N GLU A 53 26.76 1.03 11.94
CA GLU A 53 26.28 0.47 10.67
C GLU A 53 25.06 -0.41 10.89
N CYS A 54 25.10 -1.33 11.85
CA CYS A 54 23.97 -2.21 12.17
C CYS A 54 22.70 -1.42 12.53
N GLU A 55 22.85 -0.29 13.24
CA GLU A 55 21.72 0.60 13.55
C GLU A 55 21.16 1.29 12.29
N ARG A 56 22.03 1.73 11.38
CA ARG A 56 21.61 2.28 10.08
C ARG A 56 20.88 1.25 9.23
N GLU A 57 21.41 0.04 9.13
CA GLU A 57 20.78 -1.07 8.41
C GLU A 57 19.41 -1.42 9.02
N GLN A 58 19.30 -1.44 10.35
CA GLN A 58 18.03 -1.72 11.01
C GLN A 58 16.98 -0.64 10.73
N ASN A 59 17.38 0.63 10.72
CA ASN A 59 16.50 1.73 10.34
C ASN A 59 16.04 1.64 8.89
N LEU A 60 16.96 1.33 7.97
CA LEU A 60 16.65 1.12 6.56
C LEU A 60 15.68 -0.06 6.37
N HIS A 61 15.92 -1.17 7.07
CA HIS A 61 15.03 -2.33 7.04
C HIS A 61 13.60 -2.00 7.49
N ASN A 62 13.47 -1.24 8.58
CA ASN A 62 12.16 -0.79 9.07
C ASN A 62 11.45 0.13 8.05
N GLN A 63 12.19 1.03 7.40
CA GLN A 63 11.65 1.90 6.35
C GLN A 63 11.15 1.09 5.15
N LEU A 64 11.97 0.15 4.66
CA LEU A 64 11.59 -0.72 3.54
C LEU A 64 10.37 -1.59 3.88
N HIS A 65 10.26 -2.08 5.11
CA HIS A 65 9.09 -2.84 5.54
C HIS A 65 7.82 -1.98 5.52
N GLN A 66 7.92 -0.73 5.98
CA GLN A 66 6.80 0.22 5.92
C GLN A 66 6.39 0.53 4.48
N GLU A 67 7.35 0.80 3.59
CA GLU A 67 7.09 1.05 2.17
C GLU A 67 6.45 -0.16 1.47
N LEU A 68 6.87 -1.37 1.84
CA LEU A 68 6.29 -2.61 1.33
C LEU A 68 4.83 -2.75 1.76
N ASP A 69 4.52 -2.48 3.03
CA ASP A 69 3.15 -2.56 3.53
C ASP A 69 2.26 -1.50 2.91
N ASP A 70 2.75 -0.28 2.71
CA ASP A 70 2.02 0.77 2.01
C ASP A 70 1.82 0.43 0.53
N SER A 71 2.80 -0.21 -0.13
CA SER A 71 2.66 -0.70 -1.50
C SER A 71 1.61 -1.81 -1.63
N LYS A 72 1.53 -2.73 -0.65
CA LYS A 72 0.48 -3.77 -0.62
C LYS A 72 -0.92 -3.15 -0.51
N ARG A 73 -1.11 -2.19 0.40
CA ARG A 73 -2.40 -1.48 0.54
C ARG A 73 -2.79 -0.75 -0.73
N ARG A 74 -1.83 -0.08 -1.39
CA ARG A 74 -2.06 0.58 -2.69
C ARG A 74 -2.46 -0.42 -3.78
N LYS A 75 -1.83 -1.58 -3.82
CA LYS A 75 -2.18 -2.64 -4.76
C LYS A 75 -3.62 -3.11 -4.55
N GLU A 76 -4.01 -3.42 -3.30
CA GLU A 76 -5.38 -3.84 -2.97
C GLU A 76 -6.42 -2.78 -3.38
N LEU A 77 -6.10 -1.50 -3.16
CA LEU A 77 -6.96 -0.40 -3.60
C LEU A 77 -7.11 -0.35 -5.13
N ILE A 78 -6.01 -0.50 -5.88
CA ILE A 78 -6.03 -0.50 -7.35
C ILE A 78 -6.86 -1.68 -7.88
N GLU A 79 -6.72 -2.87 -7.28
CA GLU A 79 -7.52 -4.04 -7.65
C GLU A 79 -9.02 -3.79 -7.42
N GLY A 80 -9.38 -3.13 -6.32
CA GLY A 80 -10.75 -2.68 -6.06
C GLY A 80 -11.27 -1.69 -7.12
N ILE A 81 -10.49 -0.67 -7.44
CA ILE A 81 -10.85 0.32 -8.47
C ILE A 81 -11.02 -0.33 -9.85
N MET A 82 -10.16 -1.29 -10.21
CA MET A 82 -10.27 -2.00 -11.48
C MET A 82 -11.60 -2.75 -11.59
N LYS A 83 -12.02 -3.42 -10.50
CA LYS A 83 -13.32 -4.08 -10.46
C LYS A 83 -14.48 -3.09 -10.61
N ASP A 84 -14.43 -1.96 -9.90
CA ASP A 84 -15.46 -0.92 -10.01
C ASP A 84 -15.54 -0.36 -11.45
N ILE A 85 -14.41 -0.23 -12.15
CA ILE A 85 -14.36 0.18 -13.56
C ILE A 85 -15.03 -0.86 -14.46
N GLU A 86 -14.78 -2.15 -14.25
CA GLU A 86 -15.43 -3.24 -15.01
C GLU A 86 -16.95 -3.22 -14.80
N ASP A 87 -17.40 -3.07 -13.56
CA ASP A 87 -18.82 -2.97 -13.22
C ASP A 87 -19.47 -1.74 -13.88
N LEU A 88 -18.79 -0.59 -13.89
CA LEU A 88 -19.27 0.63 -14.57
C LEU A 88 -19.35 0.46 -16.09
N GLN A 89 -18.40 -0.22 -16.71
CA GLN A 89 -18.42 -0.51 -18.15
C GLN A 89 -19.61 -1.40 -18.52
N ASP A 90 -19.90 -2.41 -17.70
CA ASP A 90 -21.05 -3.29 -17.92
C ASP A 90 -22.38 -2.52 -17.78
N LEU A 91 -22.51 -1.70 -16.74
CA LEU A 91 -23.69 -0.83 -16.56
C LEU A 91 -23.87 0.15 -17.73
N THR A 92 -22.77 0.72 -18.23
CA THR A 92 -22.81 1.62 -19.39
C THR A 92 -23.35 0.89 -20.61
N ARG A 93 -22.87 -0.33 -20.88
CA ARG A 93 -23.34 -1.17 -21.98
C ARG A 93 -24.83 -1.48 -21.86
N GLN A 94 -25.28 -1.94 -20.68
CA GLN A 94 -26.69 -2.24 -20.43
C GLN A 94 -27.58 -1.00 -20.62
N THR A 95 -27.11 0.17 -20.19
CA THR A 95 -27.83 1.43 -20.35
C THR A 95 -27.97 1.81 -21.82
N SER A 96 -26.90 1.71 -22.62
CA SER A 96 -26.97 1.98 -24.06
C SER A 96 -27.89 1.02 -24.81
N GLU A 97 -27.87 -0.28 -24.47
CA GLU A 97 -28.81 -1.27 -25.06
C GLU A 97 -30.27 -0.93 -24.72
N LEU A 98 -30.53 -0.43 -23.51
CA LEU A 98 -31.86 -0.01 -23.09
C LEU A 98 -32.30 1.26 -23.82
N GLU A 99 -31.43 2.26 -23.95
CA GLU A 99 -31.69 3.49 -24.69
C GLU A 99 -32.04 3.21 -26.15
N GLU A 100 -31.31 2.30 -26.82
CA GLU A 100 -31.60 1.89 -28.20
C GLU A 100 -33.00 1.25 -28.31
N LYS A 101 -33.34 0.35 -27.38
CA LYS A 101 -34.69 -0.24 -27.34
C LYS A 101 -35.75 0.83 -27.13
N CYS A 102 -35.56 1.74 -26.19
CA CYS A 102 -36.49 2.84 -25.93
C CYS A 102 -36.68 3.74 -27.15
N ALA A 103 -35.60 4.07 -27.88
CA ALA A 103 -35.68 4.83 -29.12
C ALA A 103 -36.48 4.08 -30.19
N SER A 104 -36.18 2.79 -30.42
CA SER A 104 -36.90 1.93 -31.37
C SER A 104 -38.39 1.79 -31.03
N PHE A 105 -38.74 1.61 -29.75
CA PHE A 105 -40.12 1.60 -29.30
C PHE A 105 -40.82 2.94 -29.55
N SER A 106 -40.13 4.05 -29.29
CA SER A 106 -40.68 5.39 -29.49
C SER A 106 -40.98 5.65 -30.97
N GLU A 107 -40.06 5.27 -31.87
CA GLU A 107 -40.25 5.35 -33.32
C GLU A 107 -41.42 4.48 -33.79
N GLU A 108 -41.52 3.23 -33.31
CA GLU A 108 -42.62 2.33 -33.66
C GLU A 108 -43.97 2.86 -33.17
N LEU A 109 -44.04 3.37 -31.94
CA LEU A 109 -45.24 4.01 -31.40
C LEU A 109 -45.65 5.22 -32.24
N GLN A 110 -44.69 6.08 -32.59
CA GLN A 110 -44.95 7.23 -33.46
C GLN A 110 -45.50 6.78 -34.82
N ARG A 111 -44.90 5.76 -35.45
CA ARG A 111 -45.41 5.20 -36.71
C ARG A 111 -46.84 4.70 -36.60
N ARG A 112 -47.20 4.06 -35.48
CA ARG A 112 -48.56 3.57 -35.22
C ARG A 112 -49.58 4.66 -34.90
N CYS A 113 -49.14 5.82 -34.44
CA CYS A 113 -50.02 6.95 -34.18
C CYS A 113 -50.50 7.64 -35.47
N ILE A 114 -49.80 7.46 -36.59
CA ILE A 114 -50.20 8.03 -37.89
C ILE A 114 -51.31 7.17 -38.51
N CYS A 115 -52.46 7.77 -38.79
CA CYS A 115 -53.55 7.07 -39.46
C CYS A 115 -53.17 6.69 -40.91
N PRO A 116 -53.26 5.42 -41.33
CA PRO A 116 -52.88 5.00 -42.67
C PRO A 116 -53.82 5.53 -43.77
N SER A 117 -55.03 5.96 -43.41
CA SER A 117 -56.01 6.46 -44.39
C SER A 117 -55.94 7.97 -44.63
N CYS A 118 -55.61 8.77 -43.60
CA CYS A 118 -55.59 10.23 -43.70
C CYS A 118 -54.25 10.88 -43.33
N HIS A 119 -53.25 10.09 -42.91
CA HIS A 119 -51.90 10.52 -42.52
C HIS A 119 -51.83 11.57 -41.39
N VAL A 120 -52.92 11.76 -40.65
CA VAL A 120 -52.94 12.61 -39.46
C VAL A 120 -52.29 11.85 -38.29
N ASP A 121 -51.45 12.56 -37.53
CA ASP A 121 -50.89 12.06 -36.28
C ASP A 121 -51.93 12.11 -35.16
N ASN A 122 -52.25 10.95 -34.60
CA ASN A 122 -53.21 10.79 -33.50
C ASN A 122 -52.55 10.77 -32.11
N SER A 123 -51.25 11.07 -32.02
CA SER A 123 -50.47 11.03 -30.77
C SER A 123 -51.11 11.84 -29.63
N ASN A 124 -51.59 13.06 -29.91
CA ASN A 124 -52.26 13.91 -28.92
C ASN A 124 -53.58 13.32 -28.43
N SER A 125 -54.42 12.81 -29.34
CA SER A 125 -55.70 12.19 -28.99
C SER A 125 -55.49 10.92 -28.15
N LEU A 126 -54.44 10.14 -28.46
CA LEU A 126 -54.06 8.97 -27.67
C LEU A 126 -53.58 9.37 -26.27
N ALA A 127 -52.78 10.44 -26.16
CA ALA A 127 -52.30 10.95 -24.87
C ALA A 127 -53.46 11.41 -23.96
N GLU A 128 -54.44 12.13 -24.51
CA GLU A 128 -55.64 12.54 -23.77
C GLU A 128 -56.45 11.34 -23.26
N LEU A 129 -56.55 10.28 -24.06
CA LEU A 129 -57.31 9.07 -23.73
C LEU A 129 -56.61 8.24 -22.64
N LEU A 130 -55.27 8.13 -22.71
CA LEU A 130 -54.47 7.49 -21.66
C LEU A 130 -54.55 8.27 -20.34
N GLN A 131 -54.48 9.60 -20.38
CA GLN A 131 -54.59 10.44 -19.20
C GLN A 131 -55.97 10.36 -18.53
N GLN A 132 -57.03 10.19 -19.31
CA GLN A 132 -58.38 9.93 -18.79
C GLN A 132 -58.51 8.57 -18.11
N MET A 133 -57.82 7.54 -18.63
CA MET A 133 -57.81 6.20 -18.03
C MET A 133 -57.05 6.14 -16.71
N GLU A 134 -55.98 6.92 -16.53
CA GLU A 134 -55.22 6.97 -15.27
C GLU A 134 -55.99 7.67 -14.13
N GLN A 135 -57.02 8.45 -14.45
CA GLN A 135 -57.84 9.19 -13.49
C GLN A 135 -59.11 8.44 -13.05
N GLN A 136 -59.33 7.21 -13.55
CA GLN A 136 -60.41 6.30 -13.15
C GLN A 136 -59.91 5.21 -12.20
#